data_AF-A0A8H9C6C9-F1
#
_entry.id   AF-A0A8H9C6C9-F1
#
_cell.length_a   1.000
_cell.length_b   1.000
_cell.length_c   1.000
_cell.angle_alpha   90.00
_cell.angle_beta   90.00
_cell.angle_gamma   90.00
#
_symmetry.space_group_name_H-M   'P 1'
#
loop_
_entity.id
_entity.type
_entity.pdbx_description
1 polymer ?
#
loop_
_entity_poly.entity_id
_entity_poly.type
_entity_poly.pdbx_seq_one_letter_code
_entity_poly.pdbx_strand_id
1 'polypeptide(L)'
;MGNVIRPDFQRAAKDPAKRDPDRARGEARKPGRAGSPAQYVRCYGEIGAHAVSLVRDRASPEGDVYAVVIDTPDGQIGPVGVEPATPDGLFDADRIGLAVVRTLELLARRPGDFDVA
;
A
#
# COMPACT_ATOMS: atom_id res chain seq x y z
N MET A 1 -2.31 -12.04 -12.77
CA MET A 1 -0.88 -11.75 -12.67
C MET A 1 -0.63 -11.19 -11.28
N GLY A 2 0.36 -11.69 -10.55
CA GLY A 2 0.72 -11.14 -9.24
C GLY A 2 1.45 -9.81 -9.44
N ASN A 3 0.94 -8.72 -8.86
CA ASN A 3 1.57 -7.40 -8.89
C ASN A 3 2.43 -7.24 -7.63
N VAL A 4 3.60 -7.88 -7.59
CA VAL A 4 4.50 -7.86 -6.41
C VAL A 4 5.84 -7.25 -6.78
N ILE A 5 6.29 -6.28 -5.98
CA ILE A 5 7.60 -5.64 -6.07
C ILE A 5 8.52 -6.32 -5.04
N ARG A 6 9.70 -6.75 -5.48
CA ARG A 6 10.73 -7.38 -4.64
C ARG A 6 12.02 -6.54 -4.64
N PRO A 7 12.13 -5.51 -3.78
CA PRO A 7 13.32 -4.67 -3.73
C PRO A 7 14.54 -5.47 -3.25
N ASP A 8 15.70 -5.20 -3.84
CA ASP A 8 16.97 -5.74 -3.35
C ASP A 8 17.50 -4.87 -2.20
N PHE A 9 17.07 -5.20 -0.98
CA PHE A 9 17.47 -4.49 0.24
C PHE A 9 18.97 -4.60 0.55
N GLN A 10 19.71 -5.53 -0.07
CA GLN A 10 21.17 -5.64 0.13
C GLN A 10 21.95 -4.45 -0.43
N ARG A 11 21.37 -3.71 -1.40
CA ARG A 11 21.96 -2.46 -1.89
C ARG A 11 21.71 -1.27 -0.98
N ALA A 12 20.56 -1.19 -0.32
CA ALA A 12 20.18 -0.05 0.54
C ALA A 12 20.90 -0.05 1.89
N ALA A 13 21.26 -1.23 2.41
CA ALA A 13 21.96 -1.38 3.70
C ALA A 13 23.40 -0.83 3.74
N LYS A 14 23.92 -0.27 2.64
CA LYS A 14 25.27 0.34 2.59
C LYS A 14 25.33 1.78 3.14
N ASP A 15 24.21 2.39 3.53
CA ASP A 15 24.19 3.72 4.18
C ASP A 15 23.55 3.67 5.58
N PRO A 16 24.34 3.50 6.66
CA PRO A 16 23.82 3.25 8.01
C PRO A 16 23.44 4.51 8.82
N ALA A 17 23.26 5.67 8.19
CA ALA A 17 23.03 6.94 8.90
C ALA A 17 21.57 7.41 8.84
N LYS A 18 20.70 6.86 9.71
CA LYS A 18 19.60 7.54 10.45
C LYS A 18 18.50 6.54 10.85
N ARG A 19 18.55 6.07 12.11
CA ARG A 19 17.39 5.53 12.84
C ARG A 19 17.10 6.48 14.00
N ASP A 20 15.87 6.96 14.09
CA ASP A 20 15.34 7.64 15.28
C ASP A 20 14.07 6.89 15.71
N PRO A 21 13.94 6.40 16.96
CA PRO A 21 12.88 5.49 17.36
C PRO A 21 11.81 6.24 18.14
N ASP A 22 10.89 6.95 17.48
CA ASP A 22 9.69 7.39 18.18
C ASP A 22 8.50 7.71 17.26
N ARG A 23 7.52 6.80 17.20
CA ARG A 23 6.08 7.15 17.15
C ARG A 23 5.19 5.90 17.23
N ALA A 24 4.82 5.57 18.46
CA ALA A 24 3.62 4.80 18.75
C ALA A 24 2.44 5.77 18.93
N ARG A 25 1.38 5.65 18.11
CA ARG A 25 0.03 6.07 18.51
C ARG A 25 -1.03 5.35 17.69
N GLY A 26 -1.81 4.51 18.38
CA GLY A 26 -2.94 3.80 17.80
C GLY A 26 -4.19 4.67 17.69
N GLU A 27 -5.12 4.25 16.83
CA GLU A 27 -6.52 4.67 16.82
C GLU A 27 -7.41 3.56 16.22
N ALA A 28 -8.69 3.56 16.59
CA ALA A 28 -9.54 2.38 16.69
C ALA A 28 -10.37 2.03 15.42
N ARG A 29 -10.43 0.70 15.17
CA ARG A 29 -11.37 -0.19 14.45
C ARG A 29 -12.60 0.36 13.69
N LYS A 30 -12.84 -0.23 12.50
CA LYS A 30 -14.15 -0.76 12.04
C LYS A 30 -13.95 -2.15 11.39
N PRO A 31 -14.83 -3.14 11.61
CA PRO A 31 -14.73 -4.44 10.96
C PRO A 31 -15.53 -4.44 9.64
N GLY A 32 -14.87 -4.65 8.51
CA GLY A 32 -15.48 -4.68 7.19
C GLY A 32 -15.10 -5.92 6.40
N ARG A 33 -16.02 -6.89 6.38
CA ARG A 33 -16.28 -7.95 5.38
C ARG A 33 -15.19 -8.98 5.06
N ALA A 34 -15.56 -10.25 5.21
CA ALA A 34 -14.74 -11.43 5.04
C ALA A 34 -14.18 -11.61 3.61
N GLY A 35 -12.86 -11.81 3.52
CA GLY A 35 -12.14 -12.22 2.32
C GLY A 35 -10.63 -11.96 2.47
N SER A 36 -9.85 -13.02 2.70
CA SER A 36 -8.40 -13.05 3.00
C SER A 36 -8.02 -12.69 4.46
N PRO A 37 -7.10 -13.43 5.13
CA PRO A 37 -6.60 -13.12 6.47
C PRO A 37 -5.65 -11.90 6.50
N ALA A 38 -5.76 -10.99 5.53
CA ALA A 38 -4.96 -9.79 5.43
C ALA A 38 -5.22 -8.88 6.64
N GLN A 39 -4.16 -8.57 7.36
CA GLN A 39 -4.19 -7.69 8.51
C GLN A 39 -4.11 -6.24 8.03
N TYR A 40 -5.14 -5.43 8.29
CA TYR A 40 -5.08 -4.00 8.05
C TYR A 40 -3.94 -3.35 8.84
N VAL A 41 -3.16 -2.49 8.16
CA VAL A 41 -2.04 -1.74 8.74
C VAL A 41 -2.42 -0.28 8.92
N ARG A 42 -2.81 0.42 7.85
CA ARG A 42 -3.20 1.84 7.87
C ARG A 42 -3.93 2.29 6.60
N CYS A 43 -4.57 3.46 6.67
CA CYS A 43 -5.19 4.14 5.52
C CYS A 43 -4.33 5.36 5.15
N TYR A 44 -4.16 5.59 3.85
CA TYR A 44 -3.44 6.76 3.34
C TYR A 44 -4.39 7.91 2.99
N GLY A 45 -5.63 7.60 2.60
CA GLY A 45 -6.65 8.60 2.30
C GLY A 45 -7.73 8.10 1.33
N GLU A 46 -8.71 8.96 1.10
CA GLU A 46 -9.82 8.74 0.17
C GLU A 46 -9.84 9.85 -0.88
N ILE A 47 -9.93 9.48 -2.16
CA ILE A 47 -9.98 10.41 -3.30
C ILE A 47 -11.18 10.04 -4.17
N GLY A 48 -12.24 10.86 -4.10
CA GLY A 48 -13.51 10.55 -4.73
C GLY A 48 -14.07 9.24 -4.15
N ALA A 49 -14.32 8.25 -5.01
CA ALA A 49 -14.81 6.94 -4.60
C ALA A 49 -13.71 5.92 -4.28
N HIS A 50 -12.42 6.31 -4.32
CA HIS A 50 -11.29 5.42 -4.15
C HIS A 50 -10.67 5.58 -2.75
N ALA A 51 -10.64 4.51 -1.97
CA ALA A 51 -9.95 4.48 -0.67
C ALA A 51 -8.63 3.72 -0.80
N VAL A 52 -7.52 4.31 -0.36
CA VAL A 52 -6.19 3.70 -0.46
C VAL A 52 -5.71 3.26 0.92
N SER A 53 -5.41 1.97 1.08
CA SER A 53 -4.97 1.39 2.34
C SER A 53 -3.78 0.47 2.19
N LEU A 54 -3.06 0.26 3.29
CA LEU A 54 -2.03 -0.74 3.44
C LEU A 54 -2.56 -1.90 4.28
N VAL A 55 -2.39 -3.11 3.76
CA VAL A 55 -2.64 -4.36 4.47
C VAL A 55 -1.38 -5.21 4.49
N ARG A 56 -1.31 -6.17 5.41
CA ARG A 56 -0.30 -7.22 5.43
C ARG A 56 -0.99 -8.54 5.16
N ASP A 57 -0.74 -9.13 4.01
CA ASP A 57 -1.29 -10.43 3.65
C ASP A 57 -0.26 -11.52 3.97
N ARG A 58 -0.60 -12.39 4.92
CA ARG A 58 0.23 -13.53 5.32
C ARG A 58 -0.17 -14.83 4.63
N ALA A 59 -1.28 -14.84 3.91
CA ALA A 59 -1.79 -16.01 3.19
C ALA A 59 -1.68 -15.84 1.68
N SER A 60 -1.01 -14.78 1.20
CA SER A 60 -0.70 -14.62 -0.20
C SER A 60 0.07 -15.85 -0.69
N PRO A 61 -0.21 -16.35 -1.91
CA PRO A 61 0.59 -17.41 -2.54
C PRO A 61 2.07 -17.07 -2.64
N GLU A 62 2.42 -15.78 -2.61
CA GLU A 62 3.80 -15.30 -2.64
C GLU A 62 4.45 -15.18 -1.23
N GLY A 63 3.67 -15.34 -0.16
CA GLY A 63 4.13 -15.38 1.22
C GLY A 63 3.64 -14.20 2.07
N ASP A 64 4.48 -13.70 2.97
CA ASP A 64 4.17 -12.57 3.84
C ASP A 64 4.51 -11.25 3.15
N VAL A 65 3.47 -10.49 2.78
CA VAL A 65 3.56 -9.34 1.87
C VAL A 65 2.88 -8.11 2.49
N TYR A 66 3.49 -6.94 2.32
CA TYR A 66 2.78 -5.67 2.49
C TYR A 66 2.09 -5.28 1.19
N ALA A 67 0.78 -5.08 1.19
CA ALA A 67 -0.01 -4.81 -0.01
C ALA A 67 -0.73 -3.46 0.07
N VAL A 68 -0.50 -2.61 -0.92
CA VAL A 68 -1.29 -1.39 -1.12
C VAL A 68 -2.53 -1.76 -1.92
N VAL A 69 -3.69 -1.44 -1.35
CA VAL A 69 -5.01 -1.79 -1.83
C VAL A 69 -5.77 -0.52 -2.18
N ILE A 70 -6.53 -0.55 -3.28
CA ILE A 70 -7.44 0.53 -3.66
C ILE A 70 -8.86 -0.05 -3.69
N ASP A 71 -9.66 0.34 -2.71
CA ASP A 71 -11.07 -0.03 -2.64
C ASP A 71 -11.93 0.99 -3.40
N THR A 72 -12.95 0.47 -4.10
CA THR A 72 -13.91 1.24 -4.89
C THR A 72 -15.33 0.71 -4.62
N PRO A 73 -16.40 1.42 -5.03
CA PRO A 73 -17.77 0.92 -4.88
C PRO A 73 -18.02 -0.41 -5.60
N ASP A 74 -17.32 -0.64 -6.72
CA ASP A 74 -17.47 -1.83 -7.57
C ASP A 74 -16.56 -2.99 -7.14
N GLY A 75 -15.74 -2.79 -6.10
CA GLY A 75 -14.82 -3.80 -5.59
C GLY A 75 -13.41 -3.25 -5.41
N GLN A 76 -12.44 -4.15 -5.44
CA GLN A 76 -11.05 -3.83 -5.15
C GLN A 76 -10.22 -3.87 -6.44
N ILE A 77 -9.44 -2.81 -6.69
CA ILE A 77 -8.43 -2.82 -7.75
C ILE A 77 -7.24 -3.64 -7.25
N GLY A 78 -6.69 -4.49 -8.13
CA GLY A 78 -5.64 -5.44 -7.80
C GLY A 78 -4.48 -4.81 -7.02
N PRO A 79 -4.10 -5.37 -5.85
CA PRO A 79 -3.15 -4.74 -4.95
C PRO A 79 -1.73 -4.73 -5.51
N VAL A 80 -0.91 -3.79 -5.03
CA VAL A 80 0.54 -3.78 -5.23
C VAL A 80 1.21 -4.35 -3.98
N GLY A 81 1.72 -5.57 -4.08
CA GLY A 81 2.48 -6.25 -3.02
C GLY A 81 3.93 -5.80 -2.96
N VAL A 82 4.52 -5.81 -1.77
CA VAL A 82 5.94 -5.54 -1.50
C VAL A 82 6.50 -6.65 -0.62
N GLU A 83 7.58 -7.26 -1.09
CA GLU A 83 8.25 -8.38 -0.45
C GLU A 83 9.75 -8.15 -0.24
N PRO A 84 10.32 -8.69 0.85
CA PRO A 84 9.63 -9.31 2.00
C PRO A 84 8.95 -8.31 2.93
N ALA A 85 7.98 -8.78 3.75
CA ALA A 85 7.32 -7.99 4.81
C ALA A 85 8.25 -7.67 6.00
N THR A 86 9.28 -6.87 5.73
CA THR A 86 10.30 -6.34 6.64
C THR A 86 10.04 -4.86 6.93
N PRO A 87 10.71 -4.23 7.91
CA PRO A 87 10.61 -2.77 8.11
C PRO A 87 10.96 -1.95 6.85
N ASP A 88 11.93 -2.39 6.06
CA ASP A 88 12.29 -1.72 4.81
C ASP A 88 11.21 -1.92 3.73
N GLY A 89 10.61 -3.13 3.66
CA GLY A 89 9.44 -3.39 2.82
C GLY A 89 8.21 -2.57 3.22
N LEU A 90 8.00 -2.34 4.51
CA LEU A 90 6.94 -1.44 5.01
C LEU A 90 7.19 0.00 4.56
N PHE A 91 8.44 0.45 4.62
CA PHE A 91 8.82 1.80 4.19
C PHE A 91 8.61 2.00 2.68
N ASP A 92 8.95 1.01 1.86
CA ASP A 92 8.68 1.06 0.42
C ASP A 92 7.18 0.97 0.11
N ALA A 93 6.43 0.13 0.82
CA ALA A 93 4.97 0.06 0.71
C ALA A 93 4.31 1.40 1.08
N ASP A 94 4.83 2.10 2.11
CA ASP A 94 4.39 3.45 2.49
C ASP A 94 4.61 4.46 1.35
N ARG A 95 5.76 4.42 0.68
CA ARG A 95 6.00 5.30 -0.47
C ARG A 95 5.05 5.01 -1.63
N ILE A 96 4.78 3.74 -1.90
CA ILE A 96 3.84 3.33 -2.94
C ILE A 96 2.44 3.84 -2.61
N GLY A 97 1.97 3.65 -1.37
CA GLY A 97 0.67 4.14 -0.92
C GLY A 97 0.52 5.66 -1.12
N LEU A 98 1.53 6.43 -0.73
CA LEU A 98 1.55 7.88 -0.93
C LEU A 98 1.59 8.28 -2.42
N ALA A 99 2.36 7.56 -3.24
CA ALA A 99 2.42 7.82 -4.68
C ALA A 99 1.08 7.54 -5.37
N VAL A 100 0.38 6.47 -4.96
CA VAL A 100 -0.97 6.14 -5.45
C VAL A 100 -1.94 7.25 -5.06
N VAL A 101 -1.98 7.68 -3.80
CA VAL A 101 -2.82 8.80 -3.35
C VAL A 101 -2.57 10.05 -4.20
N ARG A 102 -1.31 10.44 -4.37
CA ARG A 102 -0.98 11.65 -5.14
C ARG A 102 -1.37 11.53 -6.61
N THR A 103 -1.27 10.33 -7.17
CA THR A 103 -1.71 10.05 -8.55
C THR A 103 -3.22 10.19 -8.67
N LEU A 104 -4.00 9.60 -7.75
CA LEU A 104 -5.45 9.74 -7.73
C LEU A 104 -5.89 11.19 -7.58
N GLU A 105 -5.20 11.99 -6.75
CA GLU A 105 -5.46 13.43 -6.64
C GLU A 105 -5.23 14.18 -7.95
N LEU A 106 -4.19 13.82 -8.72
CA LEU A 106 -3.93 14.42 -10.03
C LEU A 106 -5.03 14.06 -11.04
N LEU A 107 -5.47 12.80 -11.04
CA LEU A 107 -6.56 12.31 -11.90
C LEU A 107 -7.90 12.97 -11.56
N ALA A 108 -8.22 13.11 -10.27
CA ALA A 108 -9.45 13.76 -9.82
C ALA A 108 -9.54 15.24 -10.24
N ARG A 109 -8.39 15.91 -10.42
CA ARG A 109 -8.30 17.30 -10.89
C ARG A 109 -8.37 17.44 -12.42
N ARG A 110 -8.36 16.34 -13.17
CA ARG A 110 -8.40 16.32 -14.64
C ARG A 110 -9.46 15.34 -15.17
N PRO A 111 -10.76 15.57 -14.92
CA PRO A 111 -11.80 14.74 -15.50
C PRO A 111 -11.88 15.00 -17.01
N GLY A 112 -11.18 14.19 -17.82
CA GLY A 112 -11.33 14.18 -19.29
C GLY A 112 -10.08 14.05 -20.17
N ASP A 113 -8.86 14.00 -19.61
CA ASP A 113 -7.63 14.23 -20.41
C ASP A 113 -6.73 12.99 -20.60
N PHE A 114 -7.30 11.78 -20.44
CA PHE A 114 -6.57 10.53 -20.64
C PHE A 114 -7.27 9.63 -21.66
N ASP A 115 -7.41 10.13 -22.89
CA ASP A 115 -7.49 9.25 -24.05
C ASP A 115 -6.11 8.63 -24.25
N VAL A 116 -5.91 7.42 -23.73
CA VAL A 116 -4.78 6.58 -24.11
C VAL A 116 -5.19 5.93 -25.43
N ALA A 117 -4.79 6.56 -26.52
CA ALA A 117 -4.94 6.03 -27.89
C ALA A 117 -4.20 4.70 -28.09
#